data_AF-A0AAW6XNP8-F1
#
_entry.id   AF-A0AAW6XNP8-F1
#
_cell.length_a   1.000
_cell.length_b   1.000
_cell.length_c   1.000
_cell.angle_alpha   90.00
_cell.angle_beta   90.00
_cell.angle_gamma   90.00
#
_symmetry.space_group_name_H-M   'P 1'
#
loop_
_entity.id
_entity.type
_entity.pdbx_description
1 polymer ?
#
loop_
_entity_poly.entity_id
_entity_poly.type
_entity_poly.pdbx_seq_one_letter_code
_entity_poly.pdbx_strand_id
1 'polypeptide(L)'
;MQEKYSIGEVAAMLEVSTRTLRFYDEKGLVKPAYTEENGYRFYEKEQIRQIELILFLKDLGFSLKQIKTLIQDERGSKSLELLLKQQYQENKQKINELTAKQKQIEHLQKIGVLSAALTNFSDITSIMRKEKNLTALRSRLLVWGGLLTLFEIAGIGTALYLYQMKMTTILVIEVVALIAIVFATAWGLSRYYYEQVEYVCPNCGDVFIPSFLTFNLSPHTPKFRKLTCPKCGKKSYCLEI
;
A
#
# COMPACT_ATOMS: atom_id res chain seq x y z
N MET A 1 -17.54 -47.21 2.86
CA MET A 1 -16.29 -46.52 2.51
C MET A 1 -16.52 -45.04 2.77
N GLN A 2 -15.85 -44.42 3.74
CA GLN A 2 -15.98 -42.98 3.96
C GLN A 2 -15.32 -42.26 2.79
N GLU A 3 -16.06 -41.35 2.16
CA GLU A 3 -15.57 -40.51 1.08
C GLU A 3 -14.54 -39.54 1.65
N LYS A 4 -13.31 -39.58 1.12
CA LYS A 4 -12.17 -38.78 1.59
C LYS A 4 -11.87 -37.70 0.56
N TYR A 5 -11.70 -36.47 1.04
CA TYR A 5 -11.37 -35.32 0.23
C TYR A 5 -9.98 -34.81 0.60
N SER A 6 -9.14 -34.59 -0.41
CA SER A 6 -7.85 -33.92 -0.24
C SER A 6 -8.05 -32.47 0.23
N ILE A 7 -7.01 -31.89 0.83
CA ILE A 7 -7.04 -30.47 1.24
C ILE A 7 -7.36 -29.51 0.09
N GLY A 8 -6.98 -29.86 -1.15
CA GLY A 8 -7.26 -29.05 -2.34
C GLY A 8 -8.75 -29.08 -2.71
N GLU A 9 -9.37 -30.26 -2.65
CA GLU A 9 -10.79 -30.43 -2.93
C GLU A 9 -11.66 -29.72 -1.89
N VAL A 10 -11.32 -29.84 -0.60
CA VAL A 10 -12.03 -29.11 0.46
C VAL A 10 -11.86 -27.61 0.33
N ALA A 11 -10.65 -27.14 0.00
CA ALA A 11 -10.38 -25.72 -0.23
C ALA A 11 -11.23 -25.16 -1.37
N ALA A 12 -11.34 -25.89 -2.48
CA ALA A 12 -12.18 -25.51 -3.60
C ALA A 12 -13.68 -25.54 -3.24
N MET A 13 -14.14 -26.59 -2.54
CA MET A 13 -15.54 -26.76 -2.14
C MET A 13 -16.04 -25.66 -1.20
N LEU A 14 -15.19 -25.21 -0.28
CA LEU A 14 -15.53 -24.21 0.73
C LEU A 14 -15.03 -22.80 0.37
N GLU A 15 -14.52 -22.59 -0.85
CA GLU A 15 -14.00 -21.31 -1.33
C GLU A 15 -12.93 -20.67 -0.41
N VAL A 16 -12.08 -21.50 0.19
CA VAL A 16 -10.99 -21.06 1.07
C VAL A 16 -9.63 -21.48 0.54
N SER A 17 -8.58 -20.78 0.94
CA SER A 17 -7.22 -21.22 0.62
C SER A 17 -6.84 -22.50 1.37
N THR A 18 -6.02 -23.36 0.76
CA THR A 18 -5.41 -24.52 1.45
C THR A 18 -4.60 -24.08 2.68
N ARG A 19 -4.04 -22.87 2.67
CA ARG A 19 -3.38 -22.25 3.82
C ARG A 19 -4.34 -22.03 4.99
N THR A 20 -5.59 -21.64 4.73
CA THR A 20 -6.62 -21.47 5.77
C THR A 20 -6.90 -22.79 6.47
N LEU A 21 -7.03 -23.89 5.71
CA LEU A 21 -7.26 -25.22 6.27
C LEU A 21 -6.08 -25.72 7.11
N ARG A 22 -4.83 -25.54 6.64
CA ARG A 22 -3.61 -25.84 7.42
C ARG A 22 -3.55 -25.01 8.71
N PHE A 23 -3.95 -23.74 8.63
CA PHE A 23 -3.98 -22.88 9.79
C PHE A 23 -5.01 -23.33 10.84
N TYR A 24 -6.18 -23.83 10.42
CA TYR A 24 -7.17 -24.40 11.34
C TYR A 24 -6.66 -25.67 12.02
N ASP A 25 -5.93 -26.52 11.31
CA ASP A 25 -5.22 -27.69 11.85
C ASP A 25 -4.17 -27.25 12.89
N GLU A 26 -3.26 -26.33 12.53
CA GLU A 26 -2.22 -25.79 13.42
C GLU A 26 -2.79 -25.15 14.71
N LYS A 27 -3.95 -24.50 14.62
CA LYS A 27 -4.63 -23.89 15.78
C LYS A 27 -5.47 -24.88 16.58
N GLY A 28 -5.56 -26.13 16.13
CA GLY A 28 -6.35 -27.18 16.75
C GLY A 28 -7.86 -26.86 16.73
N LEU A 29 -8.31 -26.18 15.67
CA LEU A 29 -9.73 -25.90 15.42
C LEU A 29 -10.39 -27.09 14.74
N VAL A 30 -9.78 -27.61 13.67
CA VAL A 30 -10.22 -28.82 12.96
C VAL A 30 -8.98 -29.58 12.52
N LYS A 31 -8.86 -30.84 12.94
CA LYS A 31 -7.78 -31.72 12.48
C LYS A 31 -8.24 -32.51 11.25
N PRO A 32 -7.36 -32.82 10.29
CA PRO A 32 -7.70 -33.72 9.19
C PRO A 32 -8.10 -35.09 9.73
N ALA A 33 -8.99 -35.79 9.03
CA ALA A 33 -9.39 -37.15 9.36
C ALA A 33 -8.19 -38.11 9.27
N TYR A 34 -7.32 -37.87 8.28
CA TYR A 34 -6.15 -38.68 8.03
C TYR A 34 -5.02 -37.83 7.43
N THR A 35 -3.78 -38.13 7.83
CA THR A 35 -2.57 -37.56 7.23
C THR A 35 -1.69 -38.71 6.75
N GLU A 36 -1.34 -38.70 5.47
CA GLU A 36 -0.41 -39.68 4.87
C GLU A 36 1.03 -39.47 5.33
N GLU A 37 1.88 -40.49 5.17
CA GLU A 37 3.31 -40.46 5.52
C GLU A 37 4.09 -39.35 4.78
N ASN A 38 3.64 -39.00 3.57
CA ASN A 38 4.17 -37.90 2.75
C ASN A 38 3.69 -36.50 3.20
N GLY A 39 2.85 -36.41 4.23
CA GLY A 39 2.30 -35.15 4.77
C GLY A 39 1.03 -34.63 4.08
N TYR A 40 0.44 -35.39 3.14
CA TYR A 40 -0.85 -35.04 2.53
C TYR A 40 -2.00 -35.22 3.51
N ARG A 41 -2.91 -34.24 3.55
CA ARG A 41 -4.04 -34.18 4.48
C ARG A 41 -5.35 -34.50 3.78
N PHE A 42 -6.14 -35.36 4.42
CA PHE A 42 -7.45 -35.78 3.96
C PHE A 42 -8.52 -35.51 5.02
N TYR A 43 -9.68 -35.09 4.55
CA TYR A 43 -10.84 -34.72 5.35
C TYR A 43 -12.02 -35.57 4.95
N GLU A 44 -12.89 -35.83 5.91
CA GLU A 44 -14.17 -36.48 5.68
C GLU A 44 -15.30 -35.48 5.96
N LYS A 45 -16.53 -35.92 5.71
CA LYS A 45 -17.73 -35.10 5.85
C LYS A 45 -17.86 -34.42 7.22
N GLU A 46 -17.37 -35.05 8.28
CA GLU A 46 -17.45 -34.49 9.64
C GLU A 46 -16.54 -33.28 9.82
N GLN A 47 -15.28 -33.36 9.36
CA GLN A 47 -14.37 -32.21 9.41
C GLN A 47 -14.86 -31.09 8.50
N ILE A 48 -15.41 -31.43 7.33
CA ILE A 48 -15.97 -30.44 6.40
C ILE A 48 -17.09 -29.65 7.08
N ARG A 49 -18.04 -30.32 7.75
CA ARG A 49 -19.11 -29.66 8.53
C ARG A 49 -18.56 -28.76 9.64
N GLN A 50 -17.51 -29.18 10.33
CA GLN A 50 -16.86 -28.35 11.35
C GLN A 50 -16.24 -27.09 10.74
N ILE A 51 -15.61 -27.22 9.56
CA ILE A 51 -15.03 -26.07 8.84
C ILE A 51 -16.14 -25.12 8.37
N GLU A 52 -17.23 -25.64 7.81
CA GLU A 52 -18.40 -24.84 7.41
C GLU A 52 -18.95 -24.01 8.59
N LEU A 53 -19.10 -24.62 9.76
CA LEU A 53 -19.56 -23.93 10.97
C LEU A 53 -18.58 -22.83 11.40
N ILE A 54 -17.28 -23.09 11.35
CA ILE A 54 -16.25 -22.08 11.67
C ILE A 54 -16.33 -20.90 10.71
N LEU A 55 -16.49 -21.15 9.42
CA LEU A 55 -16.60 -20.10 8.40
C LEU A 55 -17.86 -19.26 8.63
N PHE A 56 -19.00 -19.91 8.86
CA PHE A 56 -20.25 -19.23 9.19
C PHE A 56 -20.12 -18.32 10.41
N LEU A 57 -19.54 -18.81 11.51
CA LEU A 57 -19.34 -18.00 12.72
C LEU A 57 -18.34 -16.86 12.48
N LYS A 58 -17.29 -17.08 11.69
CA LYS A 58 -16.35 -16.03 11.33
C LYS A 58 -17.03 -14.92 10.54
N ASP A 59 -17.93 -15.27 9.62
CA ASP A 59 -18.69 -14.31 8.82
C ASP A 59 -19.68 -13.49 9.68
N LEU A 60 -20.20 -14.07 10.76
CA LEU A 60 -20.99 -13.36 11.77
C LEU A 60 -20.16 -12.41 12.66
N GLY A 61 -18.83 -12.41 12.52
CA GLY A 61 -17.92 -11.52 13.23
C GLY A 61 -17.24 -12.13 14.46
N PHE A 62 -17.40 -13.44 14.70
CA PHE A 62 -16.74 -14.09 15.82
C PHE A 62 -15.24 -14.26 15.59
N SER A 63 -14.45 -14.04 16.63
CA SER A 63 -13.02 -14.34 16.62
C SER A 63 -12.80 -15.86 16.70
N LEU A 64 -11.67 -16.33 16.13
CA LEU A 64 -11.30 -17.75 16.20
C LEU A 64 -11.14 -18.26 17.65
N LYS A 65 -10.81 -17.39 18.60
CA LYS A 65 -10.74 -17.74 20.02
C LYS A 65 -12.13 -18.04 20.59
N GLN A 66 -13.13 -17.23 20.26
CA GLN A 66 -14.53 -17.48 20.64
C GLN A 66 -15.04 -18.76 19.98
N ILE A 67 -14.79 -18.94 18.68
CA ILE A 67 -15.18 -20.13 17.94
C ILE A 67 -14.56 -21.40 18.54
N LYS A 68 -13.27 -21.36 18.89
CA LYS A 68 -12.61 -22.49 19.57
C LYS A 68 -13.27 -22.82 20.91
N THR A 69 -13.62 -21.81 21.68
CA THR A 69 -14.30 -21.99 22.99
C THR A 69 -15.68 -22.62 22.81
N LEU A 70 -16.42 -22.22 21.77
CA LEU A 70 -17.74 -22.76 21.44
C LEU A 70 -17.69 -24.23 21.01
N ILE A 71 -16.71 -24.59 20.18
CA ILE A 71 -16.57 -25.96 19.66
C ILE A 71 -16.08 -26.93 20.75
N GLN A 72 -15.35 -26.44 21.75
CA GLN A 72 -14.77 -27.25 22.83
C GLN A 72 -15.65 -27.35 24.10
N ASP A 73 -16.74 -26.60 24.18
CA ASP A 73 -17.62 -26.60 25.35
C ASP A 73 -18.70 -27.70 25.23
N GLU A 74 -18.53 -28.80 25.98
CA GLU A 74 -19.49 -29.91 26.04
C GLU A 74 -20.88 -29.50 26.58
N ARG A 75 -21.01 -28.30 27.18
CA ARG A 75 -22.29 -27.72 27.68
C ARG A 75 -22.90 -26.70 26.69
N GLY A 76 -22.50 -26.78 25.42
CA GLY A 76 -22.47 -25.71 24.41
C GLY A 76 -23.72 -24.89 24.06
N SER A 77 -24.92 -25.19 24.57
CA SER A 77 -26.13 -24.43 24.19
C SER A 77 -26.22 -23.04 24.85
N LYS A 78 -25.96 -22.93 26.17
CA LYS A 78 -26.07 -21.65 26.91
C LYS A 78 -24.91 -20.69 26.62
N SER A 79 -23.71 -21.22 26.41
CA SER A 79 -22.51 -20.41 26.11
C SER A 79 -22.62 -19.76 24.73
N LEU A 80 -23.14 -20.52 23.74
CA LEU A 80 -23.40 -20.03 22.40
C LEU A 80 -24.48 -18.94 22.38
N GLU A 81 -25.58 -19.13 23.11
CA GLU A 81 -26.68 -18.14 23.17
C GLU A 81 -26.20 -16.80 23.73
N LEU A 82 -25.40 -16.81 24.80
CA LEU A 82 -24.83 -15.60 25.39
C LEU A 82 -23.86 -14.90 24.43
N LEU A 83 -23.00 -15.66 23.74
CA LEU A 83 -22.05 -15.11 22.77
C LEU A 83 -22.75 -14.51 21.53
N LEU A 84 -23.81 -15.17 21.03
CA LEU A 84 -24.66 -14.63 19.96
C LEU A 84 -25.35 -13.34 20.40
N LYS A 85 -25.90 -13.30 21.61
CA LYS A 85 -26.53 -12.09 22.16
C LYS A 85 -25.53 -10.95 22.29
N GLN A 86 -24.31 -11.23 22.77
CA GLN A 86 -23.25 -10.23 22.87
C GLN A 86 -22.85 -9.70 21.48
N GLN A 87 -22.56 -10.59 20.53
CA GLN A 87 -22.17 -10.21 19.17
C GLN A 87 -23.26 -9.38 18.49
N TYR A 88 -24.53 -9.72 18.70
CA TYR A 88 -25.66 -8.95 18.22
C TYR A 88 -25.69 -7.53 18.80
N GLN A 89 -25.47 -7.38 20.11
CA GLN A 89 -25.41 -6.05 20.74
C GLN A 89 -24.22 -5.22 20.23
N GLU A 90 -23.06 -5.81 20.06
CA GLU A 90 -21.88 -5.14 19.49
C GLU A 90 -22.15 -4.66 18.06
N ASN A 91 -22.77 -5.51 17.22
CA ASN A 91 -23.15 -5.12 15.87
C ASN A 91 -24.19 -3.99 15.87
N LYS A 92 -25.16 -4.04 16.79
CA LYS A 92 -26.15 -2.97 16.97
C LYS A 92 -25.51 -1.64 17.39
N GLN A 93 -24.52 -1.67 18.28
CA GLN A 93 -23.75 -0.49 18.67
C GLN A 93 -22.98 0.10 17.47
N LYS A 94 -22.31 -0.74 16.67
CA LYS A 94 -21.62 -0.30 15.45
C LYS A 94 -22.58 0.34 14.45
N ILE A 95 -23.77 -0.24 14.26
CA ILE A 95 -24.82 0.37 13.41
C ILE A 95 -25.16 1.76 13.92
N ASN A 96 -25.45 1.91 15.22
CA ASN A 96 -25.79 3.21 15.79
C ASN A 96 -24.67 4.24 15.62
N GLU A 97 -23.42 3.84 15.83
CA GLU A 97 -22.24 4.70 15.64
C GLU A 97 -22.10 5.14 14.17
N LEU A 98 -22.21 4.20 13.23
CA LEU A 98 -22.13 4.48 11.80
C LEU A 98 -23.28 5.39 11.34
N THR A 99 -24.50 5.17 11.85
CA THR A 99 -25.64 6.05 11.59
C THR A 99 -25.42 7.46 12.14
N ALA A 100 -24.82 7.60 13.32
CA ALA A 100 -24.49 8.91 13.88
C ALA A 100 -23.46 9.65 13.01
N LYS A 101 -22.41 8.95 12.55
CA LYS A 101 -21.41 9.50 11.61
C LYS A 101 -22.05 9.91 10.28
N GLN A 102 -22.94 9.08 9.72
CA GLN A 102 -23.68 9.43 8.50
C GLN A 102 -24.51 10.70 8.68
N LYS A 103 -25.25 10.83 9.79
CA LYS A 103 -26.02 12.04 10.10
C LYS A 103 -25.13 13.28 10.21
N GLN A 104 -23.93 13.16 10.79
CA GLN A 104 -22.96 14.26 10.83
C GLN A 104 -22.51 14.67 9.41
N ILE A 105 -22.23 13.71 8.54
CA ILE A 105 -21.88 13.97 7.13
C ILE A 105 -23.04 14.66 6.40
N GLU A 106 -24.27 14.15 6.55
CA GLU A 106 -25.46 14.76 5.95
C GLU A 106 -25.71 16.18 6.45
N HIS A 107 -25.51 16.43 7.74
CA HIS A 107 -25.65 17.75 8.33
C HIS A 107 -24.60 18.73 7.77
N LEU A 108 -23.35 18.29 7.63
CA LEU A 108 -22.29 19.08 6.99
C LEU A 108 -22.59 19.37 5.51
N GLN A 109 -23.20 18.43 4.79
CA GLN A 109 -23.66 18.64 3.41
C GLN A 109 -24.79 19.68 3.34
N LYS A 110 -25.77 19.62 4.25
CA LYS A 110 -26.97 20.49 4.27
C LYS A 110 -26.69 21.94 4.68
N ILE A 111 -25.73 22.19 5.59
CA ILE A 111 -25.38 23.55 6.02
C ILE A 111 -24.75 24.36 4.88
N GLY A 112 -24.42 23.75 3.74
CA GLY A 112 -23.71 24.45 2.68
C GLY A 112 -22.30 24.85 3.13
N VAL A 113 -21.73 24.21 4.16
CA VAL A 113 -20.29 24.30 4.43
C VAL A 113 -19.53 23.86 3.19
N LEU A 114 -20.12 22.96 2.39
CA LEU A 114 -19.60 22.66 1.06
C LEU A 114 -19.66 23.88 0.11
N SER A 115 -20.69 24.74 0.09
CA SER A 115 -20.68 25.93 -0.79
C SER A 115 -19.88 27.11 -0.24
N ALA A 116 -19.82 27.30 1.08
CA ALA A 116 -19.07 28.38 1.73
C ALA A 116 -17.58 28.06 1.93
N ALA A 117 -17.20 26.78 2.11
CA ALA A 117 -15.80 26.34 2.13
C ALA A 117 -15.26 25.96 0.73
N LEU A 118 -16.13 25.79 -0.28
CA LEU A 118 -15.73 25.67 -1.71
C LEU A 118 -15.76 27.02 -2.45
N THR A 119 -15.56 28.16 -1.77
CA THR A 119 -15.14 29.38 -2.48
C THR A 119 -13.78 29.20 -3.20
N ASN A 120 -13.07 28.11 -2.92
CA ASN A 120 -11.81 27.72 -3.55
C ASN A 120 -11.94 26.53 -4.54
N PHE A 121 -13.03 26.41 -5.30
CA PHE A 121 -13.08 25.39 -6.38
C PHE A 121 -12.02 25.62 -7.47
N SER A 122 -11.50 26.85 -7.60
CA SER A 122 -10.31 27.14 -8.41
C SER A 122 -9.06 26.42 -7.91
N ASP A 123 -8.90 26.29 -6.59
CA ASP A 123 -7.65 25.78 -5.99
C ASP A 123 -7.60 24.26 -5.98
N ILE A 124 -8.72 23.57 -5.77
CA ILE A 124 -8.73 22.11 -5.89
C ILE A 124 -8.55 21.71 -7.35
N THR A 125 -9.21 22.41 -8.28
CA THR A 125 -9.03 22.16 -9.72
C THR A 125 -7.60 22.49 -10.15
N SER A 126 -6.98 23.55 -9.62
CA SER A 126 -5.59 23.89 -9.92
C SER A 126 -4.62 22.87 -9.32
N ILE A 127 -4.81 22.42 -8.08
CA ILE A 127 -4.00 21.36 -7.44
C ILE A 127 -4.14 20.04 -8.20
N MET A 128 -5.35 19.62 -8.58
CA MET A 128 -5.54 18.39 -9.37
C MET A 128 -4.93 18.49 -10.77
N ARG A 129 -5.04 19.66 -11.43
CA ARG A 129 -4.39 19.92 -12.71
C ARG A 129 -2.86 19.91 -12.56
N LYS A 130 -2.34 20.48 -11.48
CA LYS A 130 -0.91 20.52 -11.17
C LYS A 130 -0.37 19.14 -10.83
N GLU A 131 -1.10 18.32 -10.08
CA GLU A 131 -0.76 16.91 -9.81
C GLU A 131 -0.70 16.07 -11.10
N LYS A 132 -1.66 16.25 -12.01
CA LYS A 132 -1.64 15.59 -13.33
C LYS A 132 -0.41 16.02 -14.15
N ASN A 133 -0.08 17.31 -14.13
CA ASN A 133 1.10 17.84 -14.80
C ASN A 133 2.40 17.30 -14.19
N LEU A 134 2.52 17.23 -12.86
CA LEU A 134 3.67 16.65 -12.17
C LEU A 134 3.84 15.16 -12.46
N THR A 135 2.74 14.40 -12.55
CA THR A 135 2.79 12.99 -12.92
C THR A 135 3.32 12.81 -14.35
N ALA A 136 2.85 13.63 -15.28
CA ALA A 136 3.36 13.64 -16.66
C ALA A 136 4.83 14.08 -16.72
N LEU A 137 5.23 15.08 -15.92
CA LEU A 137 6.61 15.54 -15.80
C LEU A 137 7.53 14.42 -15.31
N ARG A 138 7.17 13.74 -14.21
CA ARG A 138 7.94 12.60 -13.67
C ARG A 138 8.07 11.48 -14.70
N SER A 139 7.00 11.18 -15.45
CA SER A 139 7.06 10.20 -16.54
C SER A 139 8.06 10.60 -17.62
N ARG A 140 8.04 11.87 -18.07
CA ARG A 140 9.05 12.39 -19.03
C ARG A 140 10.47 12.33 -18.46
N LEU A 141 10.66 12.65 -17.18
CA LEU A 141 11.98 12.56 -16.54
C LEU A 141 12.50 11.13 -16.48
N LEU A 142 11.63 10.14 -16.23
CA LEU A 142 12.01 8.72 -16.29
C LEU A 142 12.44 8.32 -17.70
N VAL A 143 11.77 8.81 -18.75
CA VAL A 143 12.19 8.58 -20.14
C VAL A 143 13.56 9.19 -20.42
N TRP A 144 13.78 10.45 -20.05
CA TRP A 144 15.08 11.11 -20.22
C TRP A 144 16.20 10.42 -19.45
N GLY A 145 15.93 10.01 -18.20
CA GLY A 145 16.87 9.22 -17.40
C GLY A 145 17.19 7.87 -18.05
N GLY A 146 16.18 7.20 -18.59
CA GLY A 146 16.35 5.95 -19.36
C GLY A 146 17.23 6.13 -20.60
N LEU A 147 16.99 7.18 -21.39
CA LEU A 147 17.82 7.50 -22.55
C LEU A 147 19.27 7.80 -22.16
N LEU A 148 19.48 8.54 -21.06
CA LEU A 148 20.81 8.82 -20.54
C LEU A 148 21.53 7.53 -20.11
N THR A 149 20.84 6.62 -19.40
CA THR A 149 21.44 5.34 -19.03
C THR A 149 21.83 4.48 -20.23
N LEU A 150 21.05 4.51 -21.32
CA LEU A 150 21.44 3.81 -22.56
C LEU A 150 22.67 4.45 -23.21
N PHE A 151 22.75 5.77 -23.21
CA PHE A 151 23.92 6.51 -23.70
C PHE A 151 25.17 6.20 -22.86
N GLU A 152 25.04 6.16 -21.53
CA GLU A 152 26.13 5.78 -20.62
C GLU A 152 26.62 4.35 -20.88
N ILE A 153 25.71 3.39 -21.07
CA ILE A 153 26.07 1.99 -21.40
C ILE A 153 26.85 1.92 -22.72
N ALA A 154 26.40 2.65 -23.76
CA ALA A 154 27.10 2.73 -25.02
C ALA A 154 28.50 3.35 -24.87
N GLY A 155 28.60 4.44 -24.11
CA GLY A 155 29.85 5.13 -23.79
C GLY A 155 30.85 4.27 -23.01
N ILE A 156 30.36 3.44 -22.08
CA ILE A 156 31.21 2.47 -21.37
C ILE A 156 31.72 1.40 -22.34
N GLY A 157 30.87 0.93 -23.26
CA GLY A 157 31.25 -0.05 -24.28
C GLY A 157 32.35 0.48 -25.22
N THR A 158 32.23 1.73 -25.68
CA THR A 158 33.24 2.39 -26.51
C THR A 158 34.53 2.64 -25.74
N ALA A 159 34.45 3.05 -24.47
CA ALA A 159 35.63 3.18 -23.61
C ALA A 159 36.38 1.85 -23.42
N LEU A 160 35.66 0.73 -23.21
CA LEU A 160 36.27 -0.61 -23.13
C LEU A 160 36.95 -1.02 -24.44
N TYR A 161 36.35 -0.68 -25.58
CA TYR A 161 36.94 -0.93 -26.90
C TYR A 161 38.23 -0.12 -27.11
N LEU A 162 38.22 1.18 -26.78
CA LEU A 162 39.41 2.04 -26.87
C LEU A 162 40.55 1.56 -25.95
N TYR A 163 40.20 1.05 -24.77
CA TYR A 163 41.16 0.44 -23.85
C TYR A 163 41.85 -0.78 -24.47
N GLN A 164 41.10 -1.68 -25.13
CA GLN A 164 41.67 -2.84 -25.82
C GLN A 164 42.62 -2.43 -26.97
N MET A 165 42.28 -1.37 -27.69
CA MET A 165 43.11 -0.79 -28.76
C MET A 165 44.31 0.03 -28.25
N LYS A 166 44.49 0.13 -26.92
CA LYS A 166 45.56 0.91 -26.26
C LYS A 166 45.58 2.41 -26.64
N MET A 167 44.43 2.97 -27.03
CA MET A 167 44.28 4.37 -27.42
C MET A 167 44.01 5.27 -26.20
N THR A 168 45.02 5.44 -25.33
CA THR A 168 44.84 6.03 -23.98
C THR A 168 44.40 7.49 -23.98
N THR A 169 44.87 8.31 -24.91
CA THR A 169 44.51 9.74 -24.97
C THR A 169 43.02 9.92 -25.28
N ILE A 170 42.51 9.17 -26.26
CA ILE A 170 41.09 9.23 -26.66
C ILE A 170 40.20 8.68 -25.56
N LEU A 171 40.61 7.58 -24.91
CA LEU A 171 39.90 7.01 -23.76
C LEU A 171 39.69 8.03 -22.63
N VAL A 172 40.73 8.78 -22.26
CA VAL A 172 40.62 9.80 -21.21
C VAL A 172 39.65 10.92 -21.62
N ILE A 173 39.72 11.38 -22.87
CA ILE A 173 38.81 12.42 -23.39
C ILE A 173 37.36 11.94 -23.32
N GLU A 174 37.10 10.70 -23.75
CA GLU A 174 35.76 10.11 -23.71
C GLU A 174 35.21 10.00 -22.29
N VAL A 175 36.00 9.47 -21.34
CA VAL A 175 35.56 9.32 -19.94
C VAL A 175 35.25 10.68 -19.31
N VAL A 176 36.10 11.69 -19.53
CA VAL A 176 35.86 13.05 -19.03
C VAL A 176 34.60 13.64 -19.66
N ALA A 177 34.40 13.44 -20.97
CA ALA A 177 33.20 13.90 -21.65
C ALA A 177 31.93 13.23 -21.12
N LEU A 178 31.94 11.90 -20.90
CA LEU A 178 30.82 11.17 -20.30
C LEU A 178 30.48 11.72 -18.91
N ILE A 179 31.48 11.87 -18.04
CA ILE A 179 31.29 12.44 -16.70
C ILE A 179 30.67 13.84 -16.77
N ALA A 180 31.21 14.71 -17.63
CA ALA A 180 30.69 16.07 -17.79
C ALA A 180 29.23 16.08 -18.28
N ILE A 181 28.87 15.22 -19.22
CA ILE A 181 27.50 15.07 -19.73
C ILE A 181 26.56 14.60 -18.62
N VAL A 182 26.95 13.60 -17.83
CA VAL A 182 26.13 13.08 -16.72
C VAL A 182 25.87 14.16 -15.67
N PHE A 183 26.91 14.90 -15.25
CA PHE A 183 26.72 15.98 -14.28
C PHE A 183 25.87 17.13 -14.84
N ALA A 184 26.10 17.55 -16.09
CA ALA A 184 25.34 18.62 -16.72
C ALA A 184 23.87 18.25 -16.90
N THR A 185 23.57 17.02 -17.32
CA THR A 185 22.20 16.52 -17.49
C THR A 185 21.50 16.32 -16.15
N ALA A 186 22.16 15.73 -15.15
CA ALA A 186 21.60 15.59 -13.80
C ALA A 186 21.27 16.95 -13.18
N TRP A 187 22.18 17.92 -13.30
CA TRP A 187 21.95 19.30 -12.85
C TRP A 187 20.77 19.95 -13.60
N GLY A 188 20.76 19.85 -14.93
CA GLY A 188 19.70 20.41 -15.77
C GLY A 188 18.33 19.83 -15.47
N LEU A 189 18.21 18.51 -15.33
CA LEU A 189 16.96 17.82 -15.00
C LEU A 189 16.49 18.14 -13.57
N SER A 190 17.41 18.15 -12.60
CA SER A 190 17.08 18.54 -11.21
C SER A 190 16.58 19.99 -11.15
N ARG A 191 17.25 20.90 -11.88
CA ARG A 191 16.85 22.30 -11.96
C ARG A 191 15.50 22.47 -12.64
N TYR A 192 15.29 21.79 -13.77
CA TYR A 192 14.03 21.79 -14.49
C TYR A 192 12.87 21.29 -13.61
N TYR A 193 13.07 20.22 -12.85
CA TYR A 193 12.05 19.72 -11.92
C TYR A 193 11.78 20.68 -10.77
N TYR A 194 12.84 21.26 -10.18
CA TYR A 194 12.74 22.21 -9.07
C TYR A 194 11.87 23.44 -9.42
N GLU A 195 11.91 23.90 -10.67
CA GLU A 195 11.13 25.05 -11.14
C GLU A 195 9.64 24.74 -11.33
N GLN A 196 9.22 23.47 -11.20
CA GLN A 196 7.83 23.03 -11.42
C GLN A 196 7.10 22.63 -10.14
N VAL A 197 7.79 22.60 -9.00
CA VAL A 197 7.24 22.04 -7.74
C VAL A 197 7.11 23.09 -6.66
N GLU A 198 6.03 23.00 -5.91
CA GLU A 198 5.84 23.71 -4.65
C GLU A 198 5.47 22.71 -3.54
N TYR A 199 5.58 23.13 -2.29
CA TYR A 199 5.30 22.26 -1.15
C TYR A 199 4.24 22.85 -0.23
N VAL A 200 3.26 22.03 0.15
CA VAL A 200 2.24 22.37 1.14
C VAL A 200 2.62 21.80 2.50
N CYS A 201 2.63 22.64 3.53
CA CYS A 201 2.84 22.20 4.91
C CYS A 201 1.56 21.55 5.48
N PRO A 202 1.61 20.30 6.00
CA PRO A 202 0.44 19.65 6.58
C PRO A 202 -0.02 20.29 7.90
N ASN A 203 0.85 21.03 8.59
CA ASN A 203 0.54 21.60 9.89
C ASN A 203 -0.18 22.95 9.82
N CYS A 204 0.04 23.73 8.76
CA CYS A 204 -0.47 25.09 8.65
C CYS A 204 -1.01 25.46 7.26
N GLY A 205 -0.94 24.55 6.28
CA GLY A 205 -1.45 24.76 4.92
C GLY A 205 -0.60 25.70 4.05
N ASP A 206 0.52 26.20 4.55
CA ASP A 206 1.37 27.15 3.83
C ASP A 206 2.05 26.52 2.61
N VAL A 207 2.07 27.25 1.49
CA VAL A 207 2.74 26.86 0.25
C VAL A 207 4.09 27.56 0.18
N PHE A 208 5.17 26.80 0.01
CA PHE A 208 6.52 27.33 -0.03
C PHE A 208 7.45 26.52 -0.94
N ILE A 209 8.57 27.12 -1.32
CA ILE A 209 9.63 26.47 -2.08
C ILE A 209 10.89 26.43 -1.20
N PRO A 210 11.44 25.23 -0.88
CA PRO A 210 12.68 25.13 -0.12
C PRO A 210 13.87 25.58 -0.97
N SER A 211 15.02 25.88 -0.35
CA SER A 211 16.23 26.15 -1.13
C SER A 211 16.65 24.94 -1.97
N PHE A 212 17.30 25.18 -3.12
CA PHE A 212 17.70 24.11 -4.05
C PHE A 212 18.55 23.02 -3.41
N LEU A 213 19.44 23.38 -2.47
CA LEU A 213 20.25 22.42 -1.71
C LEU A 213 19.37 21.55 -0.80
N THR A 214 18.43 22.18 -0.08
CA THR A 214 17.49 21.48 0.80
C THR A 214 16.57 20.58 -0.02
N PHE A 215 16.14 21.04 -1.19
CA PHE A 215 15.37 20.25 -2.13
C PHE A 215 16.11 18.97 -2.50
N ASN A 216 17.36 19.04 -2.99
CA ASN A 216 18.09 17.85 -3.45
C ASN A 216 18.47 16.88 -2.31
N LEU A 217 18.85 17.39 -1.12
CA LEU A 217 19.39 16.55 -0.03
C LEU A 217 18.34 16.01 0.94
N SER A 218 17.13 16.57 0.97
CA SER A 218 16.11 16.14 1.93
C SER A 218 15.56 14.76 1.60
N PRO A 219 15.30 13.89 2.60
CA PRO A 219 14.61 12.62 2.40
C PRO A 219 13.24 12.82 1.74
N HIS A 220 12.95 12.04 0.71
CA HIS A 220 11.76 12.21 -0.10
C HIS A 220 11.19 10.89 -0.64
N THR A 221 9.90 10.94 -0.95
CA THR A 221 9.18 10.00 -1.82
C THR A 221 8.67 10.81 -3.02
N PRO A 222 8.10 10.17 -4.06
CA PRO A 222 7.59 10.91 -5.21
C PRO A 222 6.57 12.01 -4.85
N LYS A 223 5.77 11.85 -3.78
CA LYS A 223 4.76 12.84 -3.39
C LYS A 223 5.13 13.70 -2.19
N PHE A 224 6.12 13.31 -1.40
CA PHE A 224 6.41 13.97 -0.13
C PHE A 224 7.89 14.23 0.07
N ARG A 225 8.23 15.38 0.64
CA ARG A 225 9.59 15.72 1.05
C ARG A 225 9.63 16.14 2.50
N LYS A 226 10.60 15.65 3.26
CA LYS A 226 10.76 16.00 4.67
C LYS A 226 11.41 17.38 4.79
N LEU A 227 10.59 18.41 5.02
CA LEU A 227 11.00 19.82 5.02
C LEU A 227 10.65 20.49 6.34
N THR A 228 11.36 21.57 6.66
CA THR A 228 10.99 22.49 7.74
C THR A 228 10.18 23.63 7.14
N CYS A 229 8.94 23.82 7.60
CA CYS A 229 8.09 24.89 7.10
C CYS A 229 8.62 26.26 7.57
N PRO A 230 8.80 27.26 6.68
CA PRO A 230 9.30 28.58 7.05
C PRO A 230 8.31 29.36 7.94
N LYS A 231 7.00 29.10 7.81
CA LYS A 231 5.96 29.79 8.57
C LYS A 231 5.76 29.24 9.98
N CYS A 232 5.61 27.91 10.13
CA CYS A 232 5.32 27.30 11.44
C CYS A 232 6.55 26.65 12.11
N GLY A 233 7.70 26.59 11.44
CA GLY A 233 8.95 26.03 11.99
C GLY A 233 8.96 24.51 12.18
N LYS A 234 7.83 23.82 11.95
CA LYS A 234 7.72 22.37 12.15
C LYS A 234 8.36 21.60 10.99
N LYS A 235 9.12 20.56 11.33
CA LYS A 235 9.71 19.61 10.37
C LYS A 235 8.75 18.44 10.13
N SER A 236 8.24 18.32 8.91
CA SER A 236 7.22 17.31 8.53
C SER A 236 7.38 16.87 7.09
N TYR A 237 6.68 15.80 6.69
CA TYR A 237 6.54 15.43 5.28
C TYR A 237 5.55 16.38 4.61
N CYS A 238 6.08 17.32 3.81
CA CYS A 238 5.29 18.28 3.05
C CYS A 238 4.87 17.66 1.72
N LEU A 239 3.63 17.93 1.30
CA LEU A 239 3.06 17.43 0.07
C LEU A 239 3.59 18.25 -1.11
N GLU A 240 4.10 17.57 -2.14
CA GLU A 240 4.53 18.20 -3.38
C GLU A 240 3.33 18.43 -4.31
N ILE A 241 3.15 19.67 -4.75
CA ILE A 241 2.06 20.09 -5.64
C ILE A 241 2.58 20.81 -6.87
#